data_AF-A0A453KQN5-F1
#
_entry.id   AF-A0A453KQN5-F1
#
_cell.length_a   1.000
_cell.length_b   1.000
_cell.length_c   1.000
_cell.angle_alpha   90.00
_cell.angle_beta   90.00
_cell.angle_gamma   90.00
#
_symmetry.space_group_name_H-M   'P 1'
#
loop_
_entity.id
_entity.type
_entity.pdbx_description
1 polymer ?
#
loop_
_entity_poly.entity_id
_entity_poly.type
_entity_poly.pdbx_seq_one_letter_code
_entity_poly.pdbx_strand_id
1 'polypeptide(L)' 'MAALVELFTRSYSSSTPVDWEAEAYPAYGDYAVLPILVAFFPALRFLLDRFVFECRY' A
#
# COMPACT_ATOMS: atom_id res chain seq x y z
N MET A 1 14.72 30.07 -3.28
CA MET A 1 15.11 28.69 -3.67
C MET A 1 15.99 28.04 -2.62
N ALA A 2 17.12 28.63 -2.21
CA ALA A 2 17.97 28.06 -1.14
C ALA A 2 17.23 27.79 0.19
N ALA A 3 16.42 28.75 0.67
CA ALA A 3 15.66 28.59 1.91
C ALA A 3 14.58 27.49 1.88
N LEU A 4 14.03 27.20 0.69
CA LEU A 4 13.05 26.11 0.52
C LEU A 4 13.73 24.75 0.49
N VAL A 5 14.93 24.65 -0.11
CA VAL A 5 15.75 23.44 -0.10
C VAL A 5 16.19 23.11 1.33
N GLU A 6 16.67 24.11 2.07
CA GLU A 6 17.05 23.98 3.49
C GLU A 6 15.88 23.49 4.36
N LEU A 7 14.69 24.07 4.16
CA LEU A 7 13.47 23.67 4.88
C LEU A 7 13.09 22.22 4.58
N PHE A 8 13.16 21.82 3.31
CA PHE A 8 12.89 20.45 2.88
C PHE A 8 13.92 19.48 3.49
N THR A 9 15.22 19.73 3.34
CA THR A 9 16.28 18.87 3.88
C THR A 9 16.21 18.75 5.40
N ARG A 10 15.90 19.84 6.11
CA ARG A 10 15.72 19.84 7.56
C ARG A 10 14.52 19.01 8.01
N SER A 11 13.44 18.99 7.22
CA SER A 11 12.24 18.18 7.48
C SER A 11 12.49 16.68 7.24
N TYR A 12 13.36 16.32 6.32
CA TYR A 12 13.79 14.93 6.11
C TYR A 12 14.79 14.46 7.18
N SER A 13 15.66 15.34 7.67
CA SER A 13 16.59 15.01 8.76
C SER A 13 15.92 14.84 10.13
N SER A 14 14.70 15.36 10.34
CA SER A 14 13.97 15.18 11.61
C SER A 14 13.19 13.86 11.68
N SER A 15 12.95 13.20 10.55
CA SER A 15 12.44 11.83 10.54
C SER A 15 13.59 10.86 10.74
N THR A 16 13.45 9.93 11.69
CA THR A 16 14.30 8.74 11.76
C THR A 16 14.34 8.09 10.37
N PRO A 17 15.54 7.75 9.83
CA PRO A 17 15.63 7.08 8.54
C PRO A 17 14.80 5.79 8.60
N VAL A 18 13.85 5.67 7.68
CA VAL A 18 13.02 4.46 7.55
C VAL A 18 13.95 3.31 7.15
N ASP A 19 14.01 2.27 7.98
CA ASP A 19 14.76 1.06 7.71
C ASP A 19 13.96 0.16 6.75
N TRP A 20 14.08 0.47 5.46
CA TRP A 20 13.41 -0.28 4.40
C TRP A 20 13.89 -1.73 4.30
N GLU A 21 15.10 -2.04 4.79
CA GLU A 21 15.61 -3.42 4.80
C GLU A 21 14.89 -4.26 5.85
N ALA A 22 14.62 -3.68 7.02
CA ALA A 22 13.83 -4.33 8.06
C ALA A 22 12.37 -4.54 7.65
N GLU A 23 11.74 -3.56 6.98
CA GLU A 23 10.33 -3.61 6.59
C GLU A 23 10.07 -4.47 5.33
N ALA A 24 11.10 -4.76 4.54
CA ALA A 24 10.97 -5.57 3.33
C ALA A 24 10.59 -7.04 3.61
N TYR A 25 10.86 -7.52 4.83
CA TYR A 25 10.60 -8.90 5.21
C TYR A 25 9.34 -8.99 6.08
N PRO A 26 8.30 -9.70 5.62
CA PRO A 26 7.09 -9.86 6.41
C PRO A 26 7.39 -10.66 7.68
N ALA A 27 6.91 -10.15 8.81
CA ALA A 27 6.82 -10.90 10.04
C ALA A 27 5.72 -11.97 9.93
N TYR A 28 5.77 -12.99 10.79
CA TYR A 28 4.76 -14.05 10.78
C TYR A 28 3.32 -13.51 10.94
N GLY A 29 3.15 -12.43 11.71
CA GLY A 29 1.87 -11.76 11.92
C GLY A 29 1.29 -11.14 10.65
N ASP A 30 2.11 -10.72 9.70
CA ASP A 30 1.66 -10.05 8.48
C ASP A 30 0.90 -11.00 7.57
N TYR A 31 1.17 -12.31 7.66
CA TYR A 31 0.44 -13.33 6.92
C TYR A 31 -1.02 -13.51 7.38
N ALA A 32 -1.42 -12.95 8.53
CA ALA A 32 -2.81 -12.98 8.98
C ALA A 32 -3.79 -12.29 8.02
N VAL A 33 -3.30 -11.41 7.13
CA VAL A 33 -4.11 -10.74 6.10
C VAL A 33 -4.40 -11.64 4.89
N LEU A 34 -3.63 -12.72 4.68
CA LEU A 34 -3.75 -13.57 3.50
C LEU A 34 -5.15 -14.17 3.31
N PRO A 35 -5.83 -14.73 4.34
CA PRO A 35 -7.18 -15.25 4.17
C PRO A 35 -8.17 -14.18 3.70
N ILE A 36 -8.01 -12.95 4.18
CA ILE A 36 -8.83 -11.80 3.77
C ILE A 36 -8.57 -11.48 2.31
N LEU A 37 -7.31 -11.39 1.88
CA LEU A 37 -6.97 -11.15 0.47
C LEU A 37 -7.51 -12.24 -0.45
N VAL A 38 -7.34 -13.52 -0.06
CA VAL A 38 -7.85 -14.67 -0.81
C VAL A 38 -9.36 -14.62 -1.00
N ALA A 39 -10.12 -14.11 -0.02
CA ALA A 39 -11.57 -13.90 -0.16
C ALA A 39 -11.91 -12.61 -0.90
N PHE A 40 -11.16 -11.53 -0.67
CA PHE A 40 -11.41 -10.20 -1.21
C PHE A 40 -11.26 -10.15 -2.74
N PHE A 41 -10.19 -10.72 -3.30
CA PHE A 41 -9.96 -10.71 -4.74
C PHE A 41 -11.08 -11.36 -5.56
N PRO A 42 -11.55 -12.59 -5.27
CA PRO A 42 -12.66 -13.20 -5.99
C PRO A 42 -13.99 -12.47 -5.72
N ALA A 43 -14.21 -11.94 -4.51
CA ALA A 43 -15.40 -11.16 -4.21
C ALA A 43 -15.45 -9.87 -5.03
N LEU A 44 -14.33 -9.14 -5.10
CA LEU A 44 -14.19 -7.94 -5.90
C LEU A 44 -14.36 -8.27 -7.40
N ARG A 45 -13.76 -9.36 -7.89
CA ARG A 45 -13.95 -9.80 -9.27
C ARG A 45 -15.41 -10.08 -9.59
N PHE A 46 -16.10 -10.82 -8.73
CA PHE A 46 -17.52 -11.11 -8.89
C PHE A 46 -18.36 -9.82 -8.90
N LEU A 47 -18.06 -8.88 -8.02
CA LEU A 47 -18.73 -7.58 -7.97
C LEU A 47 -18.47 -6.77 -9.25
N LEU A 48 -17.22 -6.68 -9.71
CA LEU A 48 -16.91 -5.98 -10.95
C LEU A 48 -17.56 -6.66 -12.17
N ASP A 49 -17.59 -8.00 -12.22
CA ASP A 49 -18.28 -8.75 -13.27
C ASP A 49 -19.77 -8.46 -13.30
N ARG A 50 -20.40 -8.44 -12.12
CA ARG A 50 -21.83 -8.17 -11.96
C ARG A 50 -22.22 -6.72 -12.26
N PHE A 51 -21.41 -5.73 -11.87
CA PHE A 51 -21.84 -4.33 -11.89
C PHE A 51 -21.16 -3.48 -12.97
N VAL A 52 -19.93 -3.81 -13.35
CA VAL A 52 -19.14 -3.03 -14.33
C VAL A 52 -19.12 -3.71 -15.69
N PHE A 53 -18.98 -5.05 -15.71
CA PHE A 53 -18.85 -5.81 -16.97
C PHE A 53 -20.17 -6.42 -17.48
N GLU A 54 -21.29 -6.28 -16.77
CA GLU A 54 -22.64 -6.68 -17.25
C GLU A 54 -23.28 -5.66 -18.22
N CYS A 55 -22.65 -4.53 -18.53
CA CYS A 55 -23.08 -3.61 -19.59
C CYS A 55 -22.77 -4.20 -20.98
N ARG A 56 -23.57 -5.17 -21.40
CA ARG A 56 -23.56 -5.73 -22.75
C ARG A 56 -24.46 -4.88 -23.65
N TYR A 57 -23.87 -4.16 -24.60
CA TYR A 57 -24.09 -4.26 -26.07
C TYR A 57 -22.88 -3.68 -26.80
#